data_AF-A0A920P4C6-F1
#
_entry.id   AF-A0A920P4C6-F1
#
_cell.length_a   1.000
_cell.length_b   1.000
_cell.length_c   1.000
_cell.angle_alpha   90.00
_cell.angle_beta   90.00
_cell.angle_gamma   90.00
#
_symmetry.space_group_name_H-M   'P 1'
#
loop_
_entity.id
_entity.type
_entity.pdbx_description
1 polymer ?
#
loop_
_entity_poly.entity_id
_entity_poly.type
_entity_poly.pdbx_seq_one_letter_code
_entity_poly.pdbx_strand_id
1 'polypeptide(L)'
;MGACEKPSGAHQWKAVDPEEKDMAPDAEDGSVRVPTMMTTADMAMREDPIYREISKRFHENPDEFAEAFARAWFKLLHRDMGPRKRYLGPEVPDEELIWQDPVPEGSTDYDVAAVKGSIVESGLTVQEMVETAWASASTFRGSDMRGGANGARIRLAPQKDWEVNKPEQLARVLEVLGNIAEESGASVADVIVLAGNVAIEQASGASVPFTPGRGDALLEQTDVESFAVLEPVADGFRNYQKAEFSVSPEEMMLDRAQLLGLTATEMTVLVGGYASIGY
;
A
#
# COMPACT_ATOMS: atom_id res chain seq x y z
N MET A 1 -28.72 22.92 19.67
CA MET A 1 -27.76 23.66 18.82
C MET A 1 -28.57 24.33 17.73
N GLY A 2 -28.55 25.65 17.66
CA GLY A 2 -29.20 26.41 16.60
C GLY A 2 -28.21 26.70 15.48
N ALA A 3 -28.66 26.57 14.23
CA ALA A 3 -27.88 27.01 13.08
C ALA A 3 -27.79 28.55 13.07
N CYS A 4 -26.60 29.08 12.81
CA CYS A 4 -26.33 30.51 12.80
C CYS A 4 -25.24 30.80 11.75
N GLU A 5 -25.22 32.01 11.20
CA GLU A 5 -24.16 32.45 10.29
C GLU A 5 -23.08 33.23 11.05
N LYS A 6 -21.82 33.01 10.67
CA LYS A 6 -20.70 33.86 11.11
C LYS A 6 -20.84 35.25 10.50
N PRO A 7 -20.21 36.28 11.10
CA PRO A 7 -20.08 37.60 10.47
C PRO A 7 -19.44 37.56 9.07
N SER A 8 -18.66 36.52 8.76
CA SER A 8 -18.05 36.26 7.45
C SER A 8 -18.95 35.50 6.46
N GLY A 9 -20.19 35.15 6.83
CA GLY A 9 -21.15 34.43 5.98
C GLY A 9 -21.04 32.91 6.00
N ALA A 10 -20.14 32.32 6.81
CA ALA A 10 -20.01 30.87 6.93
C ALA A 10 -21.00 30.28 7.95
N HIS A 11 -21.58 29.12 7.66
CA HIS A 11 -22.48 28.41 8.57
C HIS A 11 -21.75 27.86 9.81
N GLN A 12 -22.39 28.00 10.98
CA GLN A 12 -21.93 27.46 12.26
C GLN A 12 -23.12 27.10 13.15
N TRP A 13 -22.84 26.41 14.24
CA TRP A 13 -23.83 26.02 15.23
C TRP A 13 -23.45 26.57 16.60
N LYS A 14 -24.42 27.10 17.33
CA LYS A 14 -24.24 27.57 18.71
C LYS A 14 -25.18 26.83 19.65
N ALA A 15 -24.79 26.71 20.91
CA ALA A 15 -25.71 26.30 21.96
C ALA A 15 -26.91 27.27 21.99
N VAL A 16 -28.10 26.72 22.20
CA VAL A 16 -29.30 27.54 22.41
C VAL A 16 -29.29 27.92 23.88
N ASP A 17 -29.31 29.22 24.17
CA ASP A 17 -29.32 29.79 25.52
C ASP A 17 -28.25 29.22 26.48
N PRO A 18 -26.94 29.31 26.15
CA PRO A 18 -25.89 28.79 27.02
C PRO A 18 -25.77 29.58 28.33
N GLU A 19 -25.52 28.87 29.43
CA GLU A 19 -25.17 29.50 30.71
C GLU A 19 -23.76 30.12 30.65
N GLU A 20 -23.52 31.19 31.41
CA GLU A 20 -22.23 31.92 31.39
C GLU A 20 -21.04 31.02 31.77
N LYS A 21 -21.23 30.04 32.65
CA LYS A 21 -20.20 29.07 33.05
C LYS A 21 -19.76 28.14 31.90
N ASP A 22 -20.60 27.97 30.88
CA ASP A 22 -20.37 27.11 29.73
C ASP A 22 -19.83 27.89 28.51
N MET A 23 -19.63 29.22 28.66
CA MET A 23 -19.00 30.07 27.67
C MET A 23 -17.47 30.05 27.76
N ALA A 24 -16.81 30.12 26.61
CA ALA A 24 -15.36 30.17 26.54
C ALA A 24 -14.84 31.58 26.85
N PRO A 25 -13.61 31.72 27.38
CA PRO A 25 -12.93 33.01 27.39
C PRO A 25 -12.65 33.48 25.94
N ASP A 26 -12.68 34.79 25.72
CA ASP A 26 -12.21 35.38 24.47
C ASP A 26 -10.70 35.14 24.29
N ALA A 27 -10.27 35.04 23.03
CA ALA A 27 -8.89 34.71 22.68
C ALA A 27 -7.89 35.84 22.98
N GLU A 28 -8.34 37.11 22.97
CA GLU A 28 -7.51 38.30 23.22
C GLU A 28 -7.68 38.82 24.65
N ASP A 29 -8.88 38.67 25.23
CA ASP A 29 -9.19 39.07 26.62
C ASP A 29 -9.96 38.00 27.38
N GLY A 30 -9.26 37.24 28.23
CA GLY A 30 -9.85 36.15 29.01
C GLY A 30 -10.92 36.57 30.03
N SER A 31 -11.12 37.88 30.27
CA SER A 31 -12.22 38.39 31.09
C SER A 31 -13.56 38.44 30.34
N VAL A 32 -13.52 38.48 29.00
CA VAL A 32 -14.71 38.47 28.13
C VAL A 32 -15.15 37.03 27.88
N ARG A 33 -16.45 36.77 27.98
CA ARG A 33 -17.05 35.46 27.72
C ARG A 33 -17.74 35.44 26.35
N VAL A 34 -17.41 34.43 25.55
CA VAL A 34 -17.95 34.24 24.20
C VAL A 34 -18.66 32.89 24.06
N PRO A 35 -19.77 32.80 23.30
CA PRO A 35 -20.43 31.53 23.05
C PRO A 35 -19.51 30.55 22.32
N THR A 36 -19.54 29.28 22.74
CA THR A 36 -18.89 28.19 22.00
C THR A 36 -19.60 27.93 20.67
N MET A 37 -18.83 27.44 19.69
CA MET A 37 -19.33 27.13 18.36
C MET A 37 -18.94 25.71 17.96
N MET A 38 -19.74 25.12 17.09
CA MET A 38 -19.45 23.87 16.41
C MET A 38 -19.62 24.05 14.91
N THR A 39 -18.86 23.30 14.13
CA THR A 39 -19.05 23.18 12.68
C THR A 39 -20.11 22.14 12.35
N THR A 40 -20.57 22.10 11.11
CA THR A 40 -21.45 21.02 10.64
C THR A 40 -20.78 19.65 10.74
N ALA A 41 -19.45 19.57 10.62
CA ALA A 41 -18.71 18.31 10.79
C ALA A 41 -18.72 17.83 12.26
N ASP A 42 -18.53 18.75 13.22
CA ASP A 42 -18.65 18.43 14.64
C ASP A 42 -20.08 17.97 14.99
N MET A 43 -21.08 18.61 14.38
CA MET A 43 -22.48 18.19 14.53
C MET A 43 -22.71 16.79 13.97
N ALA A 44 -22.07 16.42 12.85
CA ALA A 44 -22.19 15.07 12.27
C ALA A 44 -21.69 13.98 13.24
N MET A 45 -20.66 14.26 14.04
CA MET A 45 -20.19 13.32 15.08
C MET A 45 -21.29 13.01 16.13
N ARG A 46 -22.22 13.95 16.32
CA ARG A 46 -23.39 13.77 17.19
C ARG A 46 -24.60 13.26 16.42
N GLU A 47 -24.86 13.67 15.19
CA GLU A 47 -26.12 13.34 14.49
C GLU A 47 -26.10 12.00 13.76
N ASP A 48 -24.96 11.59 13.22
CA ASP A 48 -24.82 10.28 12.58
C ASP A 48 -24.92 9.15 13.63
N PRO A 49 -25.73 8.10 13.42
CA PRO A 49 -25.89 7.03 14.40
C PRO A 49 -24.59 6.31 14.79
N ILE A 50 -23.69 6.07 13.82
CA ILE A 50 -22.42 5.35 14.05
C ILE A 50 -21.46 6.27 14.80
N TYR A 51 -21.28 7.51 14.34
CA TYR A 51 -20.40 8.45 15.03
C TYR A 51 -20.94 8.85 16.40
N ARG A 52 -22.25 8.92 16.59
CA ARG A 52 -22.88 9.21 17.90
C ARG A 52 -22.50 8.16 18.93
N GLU A 53 -22.56 6.87 18.55
CA GLU A 53 -22.21 5.77 19.45
C GLU A 53 -20.73 5.86 19.87
N ILE A 54 -19.82 6.07 18.91
CA ILE A 54 -18.38 6.22 19.17
C ILE A 54 -18.11 7.47 20.03
N SER A 55 -18.68 8.61 19.67
CA SER A 55 -18.48 9.89 20.38
C SER A 55 -19.01 9.83 21.81
N LYS A 56 -20.16 9.17 22.02
CA LYS A 56 -20.70 8.95 23.36
C LYS A 56 -19.79 8.05 24.19
N ARG A 57 -19.28 6.97 23.61
CA ARG A 57 -18.33 6.07 24.28
C ARG A 57 -17.05 6.82 24.68
N PHE A 58 -16.48 7.63 23.79
CA PHE A 58 -15.31 8.45 24.08
C PHE A 58 -15.56 9.53 25.13
N HIS A 59 -16.76 10.12 25.16
CA HIS A 59 -17.14 11.04 26.23
C HIS A 59 -17.21 10.34 27.60
N GLU A 60 -17.73 9.12 27.65
CA GLU A 60 -17.85 8.32 28.88
C GLU A 60 -16.51 7.64 29.27
N ASN A 61 -15.59 7.46 28.32
CA ASN A 61 -14.30 6.76 28.49
C ASN A 61 -13.16 7.58 27.85
N PRO A 62 -12.69 8.67 28.51
CA PRO A 62 -11.72 9.59 27.92
C PRO A 62 -10.34 8.95 27.65
N ASP A 63 -9.95 7.92 28.40
CA ASP A 63 -8.68 7.21 28.16
C ASP A 63 -8.72 6.42 26.84
N GLU A 64 -9.85 5.81 26.49
CA GLU A 64 -10.03 5.15 25.18
C GLU A 64 -9.96 6.16 24.03
N PHE A 65 -10.50 7.37 24.23
CA PHE A 65 -10.38 8.46 23.27
C PHE A 65 -8.92 8.88 23.07
N ALA A 66 -8.19 9.08 24.17
CA ALA A 66 -6.79 9.49 24.13
C ALA A 66 -5.94 8.46 23.36
N GLU A 67 -6.13 7.16 23.62
CA GLU A 67 -5.42 6.10 22.90
C GLU A 67 -5.80 6.06 21.41
N ALA A 68 -7.10 6.07 21.10
CA ALA A 68 -7.58 6.03 19.71
C ALA A 68 -7.08 7.24 18.91
N PHE A 69 -7.14 8.43 19.51
CA PHE A 69 -6.64 9.67 18.90
C PHE A 69 -5.12 9.61 18.68
N ALA A 70 -4.34 9.17 19.66
CA ALA A 70 -2.89 9.06 19.52
C ALA A 70 -2.50 8.11 18.37
N ARG A 71 -3.15 6.93 18.29
CA ARG A 71 -2.92 5.96 17.21
C ARG A 71 -3.37 6.51 15.84
N ALA A 72 -4.53 7.18 15.77
CA ALA A 72 -5.05 7.76 14.54
C ALA A 72 -4.18 8.93 14.05
N TRP A 73 -3.72 9.78 14.96
CA TRP A 73 -2.81 10.89 14.66
C TRP A 73 -1.45 10.39 14.16
N PHE A 74 -0.89 9.37 14.81
CA PHE A 74 0.34 8.75 14.34
C PHE A 74 0.17 8.18 12.92
N LYS A 75 -0.90 7.43 12.66
CA LYS A 75 -1.22 6.94 11.30
C LYS A 75 -1.38 8.08 10.31
N LEU A 76 -2.11 9.14 10.65
CA LEU A 76 -2.33 10.30 9.76
C LEU A 76 -1.01 10.90 9.27
N LEU A 77 -0.04 11.07 10.17
CA LEU A 77 1.23 11.73 9.88
C LEU A 77 2.28 10.82 9.21
N HIS A 78 2.06 9.50 9.17
CA HIS A 78 3.08 8.55 8.69
C HIS A 78 2.57 7.53 7.65
N ARG A 79 1.27 7.53 7.32
CA ARG A 79 0.66 6.55 6.39
C ARG A 79 1.26 6.54 4.98
N ASP A 80 1.90 7.63 4.56
CA ASP A 80 2.54 7.79 3.26
C ASP A 80 4.07 7.60 3.29
N MET A 81 4.62 7.23 4.46
CA MET A 81 6.04 6.93 4.61
C MET A 81 6.40 5.49 4.21
N GLY A 82 5.42 4.63 3.92
CA GLY A 82 5.64 3.23 3.56
C GLY A 82 6.24 2.38 4.68
N PRO A 83 7.14 1.43 4.36
CA PRO A 83 7.67 0.48 5.34
C PRO A 83 8.37 1.16 6.52
N ARG A 84 8.18 0.62 7.74
CA ARG A 84 8.79 1.12 9.00
C ARG A 84 10.30 1.33 8.92
N LYS A 85 11.02 0.55 8.11
CA LYS A 85 12.46 0.70 7.84
C LYS A 85 12.88 2.04 7.22
N ARG A 86 11.93 2.87 6.76
CA ARG A 86 12.17 4.26 6.33
C ARG A 86 12.10 5.28 7.47
N TYR A 87 11.64 4.88 8.66
CA TYR A 87 11.45 5.78 9.80
C TYR A 87 12.80 5.95 10.49
N LEU A 88 13.10 7.16 10.94
CA LEU A 88 14.41 7.53 11.49
C LEU A 88 14.24 8.23 12.84
N GLY A 89 15.23 8.06 13.71
CA GLY A 89 15.31 8.74 15.00
C GLY A 89 14.88 7.88 16.20
N PRO A 90 15.06 8.40 17.42
CA PRO A 90 14.88 7.63 18.65
C PRO A 90 13.41 7.46 19.07
N GLU A 91 12.47 8.18 18.45
CA GLU A 91 11.05 8.17 18.80
C GLU A 91 10.22 7.20 17.95
N VAL A 92 10.86 6.42 17.07
CA VAL A 92 10.16 5.42 16.26
C VAL A 92 9.62 4.32 17.19
N PRO A 93 8.30 4.09 17.24
CA PRO A 93 7.73 3.05 18.11
C PRO A 93 8.23 1.66 17.72
N ASP A 94 8.39 0.78 18.72
CA ASP A 94 8.75 -0.62 18.51
C ASP A 94 7.57 -1.46 17.97
N GLU A 95 6.33 -1.04 18.23
CA GLU A 95 5.13 -1.70 17.73
C GLU A 95 5.07 -1.63 16.19
N GLU A 96 4.91 -2.81 15.56
CA GLU A 96 4.58 -2.89 14.14
C GLU A 96 3.07 -2.77 13.95
N LEU A 97 2.67 -1.83 13.10
CA LEU A 97 1.26 -1.58 12.83
C LEU A 97 0.88 -2.14 11.47
N ILE A 98 -0.28 -2.80 11.40
CA ILE A 98 -0.74 -3.49 10.17
C ILE A 98 -0.76 -2.59 8.92
N TRP A 99 -1.10 -1.31 9.07
CA TRP A 99 -1.16 -0.35 7.96
C TRP A 99 0.22 0.06 7.42
N GLN A 100 1.31 -0.35 8.07
CA GLN A 100 2.69 -0.19 7.59
C GLN A 100 3.13 -1.34 6.68
N ASP A 101 2.23 -2.31 6.40
CA ASP A 101 2.46 -3.49 5.59
C ASP A 101 3.74 -4.28 6.01
N PRO A 102 3.87 -4.67 7.30
CA PRO A 102 5.11 -5.25 7.84
C PRO A 102 5.53 -6.51 7.08
N VAL A 103 6.83 -6.73 6.96
CA VAL A 103 7.42 -7.89 6.27
C VAL A 103 8.60 -8.38 7.11
N PRO A 104 8.65 -9.67 7.49
CA PRO A 104 9.82 -10.26 8.15
C PRO A 104 11.08 -10.09 7.30
N GLU A 105 12.27 -10.12 7.89
CA GLU A 105 13.52 -10.14 7.11
C GLU A 105 13.71 -11.52 6.45
N GLY A 106 14.11 -11.53 5.19
CA GLY A 106 14.47 -12.77 4.48
C GLY A 106 15.90 -13.19 4.76
N SER A 107 16.19 -14.48 4.60
CA SER A 107 17.56 -14.97 4.63
C SER A 107 18.37 -14.37 3.48
N THR A 108 19.63 -14.04 3.74
CA THR A 108 20.64 -13.75 2.70
C THR A 108 21.65 -14.88 2.57
N ASP A 109 21.51 -15.93 3.38
CA ASP A 109 22.43 -17.05 3.48
C ASP A 109 21.89 -18.25 2.67
N TYR A 110 21.98 -18.14 1.35
CA TYR A 110 21.64 -19.20 0.41
C TYR A 110 22.45 -19.05 -0.89
N ASP A 111 22.62 -20.16 -1.62
CA ASP A 111 23.37 -20.16 -2.88
C ASP A 111 22.50 -19.65 -4.04
N VAL A 112 22.66 -18.37 -4.38
CA VAL A 112 21.94 -17.72 -5.49
C VAL A 112 22.17 -18.45 -6.83
N ALA A 113 23.38 -18.97 -7.09
CA ALA A 113 23.67 -19.64 -8.34
C ALA A 113 22.96 -21.00 -8.42
N ALA A 114 22.91 -21.74 -7.31
CA ALA A 114 22.15 -22.98 -7.22
C ALA A 114 20.64 -22.73 -7.44
N VAL A 115 20.07 -21.69 -6.81
CA VAL A 115 18.65 -21.35 -6.99
C VAL A 115 18.35 -20.97 -8.44
N LYS A 116 19.21 -20.17 -9.09
CA LYS A 116 19.08 -19.89 -10.53
C LYS A 116 19.10 -21.18 -11.36
N GLY A 117 19.98 -22.13 -11.03
CA GLY A 117 20.02 -23.46 -11.65
C GLY A 117 18.69 -24.20 -11.53
N SER A 118 18.13 -24.29 -10.33
CA SER A 118 16.83 -24.93 -10.09
C SER A 118 15.70 -24.26 -10.86
N ILE A 119 15.71 -22.92 -10.98
CA ILE A 119 14.73 -22.19 -11.78
C ILE A 119 14.84 -22.57 -13.27
N VAL A 120 16.05 -22.67 -13.82
CA VAL A 120 16.26 -23.09 -15.22
C VAL A 120 15.74 -24.52 -15.45
N GLU A 121 15.99 -25.42 -14.50
CA GLU A 121 15.57 -26.83 -14.58
C GLU A 121 14.07 -27.04 -14.34
N SER A 122 13.38 -26.06 -13.74
CA SER A 122 11.95 -26.13 -13.40
C SER A 122 11.02 -26.24 -14.62
N GLY A 123 11.48 -25.87 -15.80
CA GLY A 123 10.69 -25.87 -17.04
C GLY A 123 9.69 -24.72 -17.14
N LEU A 124 9.69 -23.76 -16.21
CA LEU A 124 8.91 -22.52 -16.33
C LEU A 124 9.32 -21.75 -17.58
N THR A 125 8.34 -21.22 -18.30
CA THR A 125 8.62 -20.41 -19.50
C THR A 125 9.19 -19.04 -19.13
N VAL A 126 9.95 -18.44 -20.06
CA VAL A 126 10.44 -17.05 -19.93
C VAL A 126 9.28 -16.10 -19.63
N GLN A 127 8.14 -16.27 -20.32
CA GLN A 127 6.94 -15.47 -20.12
C GLN A 127 6.38 -15.62 -18.70
N GLU A 128 6.17 -16.85 -18.20
CA GLU A 128 5.64 -17.09 -16.85
C GLU A 128 6.51 -16.46 -15.75
N MET A 129 7.84 -16.55 -15.92
CA MET A 129 8.80 -15.98 -14.98
C MET A 129 8.77 -14.43 -14.97
N VAL A 130 8.76 -13.79 -16.15
CA VAL A 130 8.68 -12.32 -16.25
C VAL A 130 7.33 -11.81 -15.76
N GLU A 131 6.21 -12.45 -16.13
CA GLU A 131 4.85 -12.11 -15.67
C GLU A 131 4.71 -12.18 -14.16
N THR A 132 5.21 -13.24 -13.54
CA THR A 132 5.13 -13.39 -12.09
C THR A 132 6.00 -12.35 -11.36
N ALA A 133 7.23 -12.13 -11.85
CA ALA A 133 8.14 -11.15 -11.27
C ALA A 133 7.59 -9.71 -11.39
N TRP A 134 7.06 -9.33 -12.56
CA TRP A 134 6.46 -8.02 -12.75
C TRP A 134 5.16 -7.85 -11.95
N ALA A 135 4.27 -8.84 -11.96
CA ALA A 135 3.03 -8.78 -11.18
C ALA A 135 3.33 -8.55 -9.69
N SER A 136 4.41 -9.15 -9.17
CA SER A 136 4.87 -8.95 -7.79
C SER A 136 5.43 -7.55 -7.57
N ALA A 137 6.37 -7.12 -8.41
CA ALA A 137 7.10 -5.86 -8.23
C ALA A 137 6.28 -4.60 -8.58
N SER A 138 5.43 -4.68 -9.61
CA SER A 138 4.74 -3.52 -10.17
C SER A 138 3.64 -2.98 -9.25
N THR A 139 3.22 -3.71 -8.21
CA THR A 139 2.28 -3.16 -7.21
C THR A 139 2.85 -1.97 -6.43
N PHE A 140 4.17 -1.77 -6.49
CA PHE A 140 4.83 -0.63 -5.89
C PHE A 140 4.29 0.69 -6.44
N ARG A 141 4.13 1.69 -5.55
CA ARG A 141 3.91 3.07 -5.96
C ARG A 141 4.71 4.03 -5.08
N GLY A 142 5.41 4.96 -5.72
CA GLY A 142 6.24 5.96 -5.07
C GLY A 142 5.46 7.08 -4.37
N SER A 143 4.13 7.13 -4.52
CA SER A 143 3.28 8.14 -3.87
C SER A 143 3.19 7.95 -2.36
N ASP A 144 3.11 6.70 -1.88
CA ASP A 144 3.08 6.35 -0.46
C ASP A 144 4.05 5.21 -0.10
N MET A 145 4.88 4.79 -1.06
CA MET A 145 5.90 3.75 -0.93
C MET A 145 5.35 2.37 -0.55
N ARG A 146 4.06 2.11 -0.82
CA ARG A 146 3.42 0.81 -0.61
C ARG A 146 3.60 -0.12 -1.80
N GLY A 147 3.33 -1.41 -1.59
CA GLY A 147 3.44 -2.46 -2.60
C GLY A 147 4.88 -2.91 -2.88
N GLY A 148 5.06 -3.60 -4.00
CA GLY A 148 6.34 -4.15 -4.44
C GLY A 148 6.51 -5.62 -4.09
N ALA A 149 7.64 -6.19 -4.52
CA ALA A 149 7.90 -7.63 -4.45
C ALA A 149 8.27 -8.14 -3.05
N ASN A 150 8.70 -7.26 -2.14
CA ASN A 150 9.05 -7.67 -0.78
C ASN A 150 7.79 -8.12 -0.01
N GLY A 151 7.85 -9.27 0.64
CA GLY A 151 6.71 -9.90 1.33
C GLY A 151 5.99 -10.96 0.52
N ALA A 152 6.36 -11.17 -0.75
CA ALA A 152 5.70 -12.12 -1.65
C ALA A 152 4.16 -12.02 -1.65
N ARG A 153 3.61 -10.81 -1.43
CA ARG A 153 2.16 -10.62 -1.24
C ARG A 153 1.33 -11.00 -2.46
N ILE A 154 1.96 -11.17 -3.62
CA ILE A 154 1.36 -11.77 -4.81
C ILE A 154 0.76 -13.16 -4.54
N ARG A 155 1.27 -13.93 -3.57
CA ARG A 155 0.73 -15.24 -3.18
C ARG A 155 -0.44 -15.17 -2.18
N LEU A 156 -0.72 -13.97 -1.66
CA LEU A 156 -1.73 -13.72 -0.62
C LEU A 156 -2.94 -12.99 -1.22
N ALA A 157 -4.06 -13.04 -0.50
CA ALA A 157 -5.20 -12.20 -0.83
C ALA A 157 -4.86 -10.71 -0.57
N PRO A 158 -5.35 -9.78 -1.41
CA PRO A 158 -6.19 -10.04 -2.58
C PRO A 158 -5.40 -10.31 -3.88
N GLN A 159 -4.08 -10.12 -3.89
CA GLN A 159 -3.28 -10.08 -5.13
C GLN A 159 -3.30 -11.38 -5.92
N LYS A 160 -3.33 -12.53 -5.24
CA LYS A 160 -3.38 -13.85 -5.89
C LYS A 160 -4.66 -14.05 -6.72
N ASP A 161 -5.71 -13.31 -6.38
CA ASP A 161 -7.05 -13.43 -6.96
C ASP A 161 -7.35 -12.32 -7.99
N TRP A 162 -6.42 -11.39 -8.22
CA TRP A 162 -6.60 -10.33 -9.21
C TRP A 162 -6.57 -10.87 -10.64
N GLU A 163 -7.54 -10.43 -11.45
CA GLU A 163 -7.68 -10.85 -12.84
C GLU A 163 -6.41 -10.60 -13.65
N VAL A 164 -5.81 -9.43 -13.49
CA VAL A 164 -4.57 -9.02 -14.16
C VAL A 164 -3.37 -9.95 -13.86
N ASN A 165 -3.45 -10.70 -12.76
CA ASN A 165 -2.41 -11.62 -12.33
C ASN A 165 -2.65 -13.06 -12.80
N LYS A 166 -3.70 -13.34 -13.59
CA LYS A 166 -4.01 -14.67 -14.15
C LYS A 166 -3.97 -15.78 -13.08
N PRO A 167 -4.92 -15.82 -12.12
CA PRO A 167 -4.81 -16.61 -10.89
C PRO A 167 -4.44 -18.09 -11.09
N GLU A 168 -4.98 -18.75 -12.12
CA GLU A 168 -4.67 -20.15 -12.42
C GLU A 168 -3.21 -20.37 -12.85
N GLN A 169 -2.68 -19.49 -13.72
CA GLN A 169 -1.28 -19.53 -14.13
C GLN A 169 -0.37 -19.20 -12.93
N LEU A 170 -0.71 -18.12 -12.22
CA LEU A 170 0.06 -17.67 -11.07
C LEU A 170 0.16 -18.77 -10.00
N ALA A 171 -0.93 -19.47 -9.69
CA ALA A 171 -0.93 -20.54 -8.70
C ALA A 171 0.06 -21.66 -9.06
N ARG A 172 0.11 -22.10 -10.33
CA ARG A 172 1.08 -23.12 -10.78
C ARG A 172 2.52 -22.62 -10.66
N VAL A 173 2.79 -21.39 -11.08
CA VAL A 173 4.15 -20.82 -11.04
C VAL A 173 4.61 -20.68 -9.59
N LEU A 174 3.73 -20.21 -8.69
CA LEU A 174 4.04 -20.07 -7.27
C LEU A 174 4.25 -21.41 -6.57
N GLU A 175 3.59 -22.49 -7.00
CA GLU A 175 3.85 -23.83 -6.48
C GLU A 175 5.29 -24.26 -6.79
N VAL A 176 5.73 -24.09 -8.05
CA VAL A 176 7.09 -24.43 -8.49
C VAL A 176 8.14 -23.56 -7.77
N LEU A 177 7.96 -22.24 -7.77
CA LEU A 177 8.90 -21.32 -7.13
C LEU A 177 8.90 -21.46 -5.60
N GLY A 178 7.76 -21.83 -5.00
CA GLY A 178 7.62 -22.12 -3.59
C GLY A 178 8.46 -23.32 -3.16
N ASN A 179 8.43 -24.42 -3.91
CA ASN A 179 9.25 -25.60 -3.64
C ASN A 179 10.75 -25.28 -3.73
N ILE A 180 11.16 -24.49 -4.74
CA ILE A 180 12.57 -24.05 -4.89
C ILE A 180 13.00 -23.19 -3.69
N ALA A 181 12.12 -22.30 -3.21
CA ALA A 181 12.39 -21.48 -2.02
C ALA A 181 12.57 -22.36 -0.77
N GLU A 182 11.67 -23.32 -0.55
CA GLU A 182 11.73 -24.25 0.58
C GLU A 182 13.02 -25.08 0.58
N GLU A 183 13.40 -25.65 -0.57
CA GLU A 183 14.60 -26.49 -0.69
C GLU A 183 15.92 -25.71 -0.51
N SER A 184 15.93 -24.43 -0.91
CA SER A 184 17.13 -23.60 -0.86
C SER A 184 17.29 -22.78 0.42
N GLY A 185 16.22 -22.64 1.21
CA GLY A 185 16.19 -21.73 2.36
C GLY A 185 16.07 -20.24 1.98
N ALA A 186 15.84 -19.94 0.70
CA ALA A 186 15.51 -18.59 0.24
C ALA A 186 14.04 -18.25 0.54
N SER A 187 13.69 -16.97 0.56
CA SER A 187 12.28 -16.57 0.60
C SER A 187 11.62 -16.75 -0.77
N VAL A 188 10.31 -16.98 -0.78
CA VAL A 188 9.54 -17.00 -2.05
C VAL A 188 9.64 -15.64 -2.75
N ALA A 189 9.65 -14.54 -1.99
CA ALA A 189 9.81 -13.19 -2.54
C ALA A 189 11.10 -13.04 -3.37
N ASP A 190 12.22 -13.57 -2.88
CA ASP A 190 13.49 -13.53 -3.61
C ASP A 190 13.51 -14.48 -4.79
N VAL A 191 12.96 -15.70 -4.66
CA VAL A 191 12.88 -16.67 -5.76
C VAL A 191 12.01 -16.14 -6.92
N ILE A 192 10.91 -15.43 -6.63
CA ILE A 192 10.09 -14.76 -7.66
C ILE A 192 10.91 -13.75 -8.47
N VAL A 193 11.65 -12.87 -7.78
CA VAL A 193 12.47 -11.84 -8.46
C VAL A 193 13.63 -12.49 -9.21
N LEU A 194 14.25 -13.52 -8.63
CA LEU A 194 15.35 -14.24 -9.25
C LEU A 194 14.88 -14.99 -10.51
N ALA A 195 13.65 -15.51 -10.54
CA ALA A 195 13.06 -16.10 -11.73
C ALA A 195 12.90 -15.08 -12.87
N GLY A 196 12.41 -13.87 -12.55
CA GLY A 196 12.38 -12.77 -13.52
C GLY A 196 13.78 -12.42 -14.05
N ASN A 197 14.79 -12.38 -13.18
CA ASN A 197 16.18 -12.16 -13.60
C ASN A 197 16.66 -13.27 -14.54
N VAL A 198 16.45 -14.55 -14.19
CA VAL A 198 16.83 -15.70 -15.04
C VAL A 198 16.17 -15.60 -16.42
N ALA A 199 14.89 -15.22 -16.47
CA ALA A 199 14.16 -15.05 -17.73
C ALA A 199 14.78 -13.94 -18.61
N ILE A 200 15.14 -12.80 -18.02
CA ILE A 200 15.82 -11.72 -18.74
C ILE A 200 17.23 -12.13 -19.17
N GLU A 201 17.97 -12.86 -18.34
CA GLU A 201 19.30 -13.40 -18.66
C GLU A 201 19.22 -14.37 -19.85
N GLN A 202 18.21 -15.25 -19.88
CA GLN A 202 17.96 -16.16 -21.01
C GLN A 202 17.60 -15.41 -22.29
N ALA A 203 16.77 -14.36 -22.19
CA ALA A 203 16.32 -13.59 -23.35
C ALA A 203 17.40 -12.66 -23.92
N SER A 204 18.23 -12.07 -23.06
CA SER A 204 19.20 -11.04 -23.46
C SER A 204 20.64 -11.54 -23.57
N GLY A 205 20.99 -12.65 -22.90
CA GLY A 205 22.36 -13.11 -22.72
C GLY A 205 23.21 -12.25 -21.77
N ALA A 206 22.62 -11.23 -21.13
CA ALA A 206 23.30 -10.33 -20.21
C ALA A 206 22.95 -10.66 -18.76
N SER A 207 23.93 -10.60 -17.86
CA SER A 207 23.72 -10.82 -16.42
C SER A 207 22.87 -9.71 -15.79
N VAL A 208 21.91 -10.09 -14.96
CA VAL A 208 21.04 -9.14 -14.25
C VAL A 208 21.41 -9.10 -12.76
N PRO A 209 21.70 -7.91 -12.19
CA PRO A 209 22.01 -7.79 -10.77
C PRO A 209 20.88 -8.31 -9.88
N PHE A 210 21.26 -8.94 -8.78
CA PHE A 210 20.32 -9.46 -7.79
C PHE A 210 20.78 -9.09 -6.38
N THR A 211 19.82 -8.76 -5.52
CA THR A 211 20.07 -8.43 -4.11
C THR A 211 19.10 -9.25 -3.26
N PRO A 212 19.61 -10.19 -2.44
CA PRO A 212 18.78 -11.02 -1.55
C PRO A 212 18.31 -10.24 -0.32
N GLY A 213 17.43 -10.86 0.46
CA GLY A 213 16.94 -10.39 1.75
C GLY A 213 15.48 -9.96 1.74
N ARG A 214 14.74 -10.19 0.64
CA ARG A 214 13.28 -10.02 0.69
C ARG A 214 12.71 -11.08 1.60
N GLY A 215 11.76 -10.69 2.45
CA GLY A 215 11.05 -11.64 3.28
C GLY A 215 9.71 -12.05 2.72
N ASP A 216 9.07 -12.95 3.44
CA ASP A 216 7.80 -13.56 3.12
C ASP A 216 6.77 -13.13 4.18
N ALA A 217 5.79 -12.32 3.77
CA ALA A 217 4.75 -11.85 4.68
C ALA A 217 3.72 -12.96 4.95
N LEU A 218 3.06 -12.84 6.10
CA LEU A 218 1.91 -13.65 6.47
C LEU A 218 0.59 -12.94 6.12
N LEU A 219 -0.52 -13.69 6.11
CA LEU A 219 -1.84 -13.12 5.85
C LEU A 219 -2.24 -12.14 6.97
N GLU A 220 -1.89 -12.44 8.21
CA GLU A 220 -2.14 -11.59 9.38
C GLU A 220 -1.35 -10.26 9.32
N GLN A 221 -0.28 -10.22 8.53
CA GLN A 221 0.52 -9.03 8.24
C GLN A 221 0.04 -8.30 6.97
N THR A 222 -1.11 -8.67 6.42
CA THR A 222 -1.65 -8.13 5.17
C THR A 222 -3.11 -7.72 5.36
N ASP A 223 -3.36 -6.42 5.47
CA ASP A 223 -4.71 -5.87 5.46
C ASP A 223 -5.30 -5.95 4.05
N VAL A 224 -6.13 -6.97 3.81
CA VAL A 224 -6.69 -7.30 2.49
C VAL A 224 -7.44 -6.11 1.88
N GLU A 225 -8.23 -5.40 2.66
CA GLU A 225 -9.00 -4.23 2.20
C GLU A 225 -8.05 -3.07 1.83
N SER A 226 -7.00 -2.87 2.63
CA SER A 226 -5.97 -1.85 2.35
C SER A 226 -5.16 -2.16 1.08
N PHE A 227 -5.02 -3.42 0.68
CA PHE A 227 -4.33 -3.81 -0.56
C PHE A 227 -5.24 -3.71 -1.81
N ALA A 228 -6.57 -3.68 -1.65
CA ALA A 228 -7.48 -3.58 -2.80
C ALA A 228 -7.24 -2.33 -3.66
N VAL A 229 -6.81 -1.22 -3.05
CA VAL A 229 -6.48 0.04 -3.77
C VAL A 229 -5.19 -0.03 -4.61
N LEU A 230 -4.46 -1.15 -4.54
CA LEU A 230 -3.25 -1.40 -5.34
C LEU A 230 -3.55 -2.26 -6.57
N GLU A 231 -4.78 -2.78 -6.74
CA GLU A 231 -5.17 -3.53 -7.94
C GLU A 231 -5.08 -2.61 -9.17
N PRO A 232 -4.26 -2.96 -10.18
CA PRO A 232 -4.20 -2.19 -11.41
C PRO A 232 -5.51 -2.28 -12.17
N VAL A 233 -6.14 -1.13 -12.44
CA VAL A 233 -7.29 -1.03 -13.34
C VAL A 233 -6.87 -1.05 -14.82
N ALA A 234 -5.64 -0.62 -15.09
CA ALA A 234 -4.94 -0.79 -16.35
C ALA A 234 -3.44 -0.98 -16.06
N ASP A 235 -2.76 -1.73 -16.91
CA ASP A 235 -1.31 -1.91 -16.88
C ASP A 235 -0.79 -2.00 -18.31
N GLY A 236 -0.37 -0.86 -18.86
CA GLY A 236 0.13 -0.77 -20.23
C GLY A 236 1.39 -1.58 -20.49
N PHE A 237 2.17 -1.91 -19.44
CA PHE A 237 3.34 -2.77 -19.57
C PHE A 237 2.94 -4.23 -19.85
N ARG A 238 1.77 -4.66 -19.37
CA ARG A 238 1.14 -5.98 -19.62
C ARG A 238 0.09 -5.95 -20.74
N ASN A 239 -0.07 -4.80 -21.40
CA ASN A 239 -1.17 -4.56 -22.34
C ASN A 239 -2.54 -4.96 -21.77
N TYR A 240 -2.79 -4.66 -20.50
CA TYR A 240 -4.02 -5.02 -19.78
C TYR A 240 -4.87 -3.79 -19.50
N GLN A 241 -6.18 -3.95 -19.67
CA GLN A 241 -7.19 -2.97 -19.28
C GLN A 241 -8.44 -3.70 -18.78
N LYS A 242 -8.87 -3.41 -17.55
CA LYS A 242 -9.99 -4.09 -16.89
C LYS A 242 -11.35 -3.78 -17.51
N ALA A 243 -11.53 -2.54 -17.98
CA ALA A 243 -12.76 -2.05 -18.60
C ALA A 243 -12.47 -0.79 -19.45
N GLU A 244 -13.42 -0.33 -20.25
CA GLU A 244 -13.33 0.98 -20.90
C GLU A 244 -13.41 2.11 -19.85
N PHE A 245 -12.47 3.05 -19.92
CA PHE A 245 -12.39 4.21 -19.03
C PHE A 245 -12.56 5.50 -19.82
N SER A 246 -12.90 6.59 -19.12
CA SER A 246 -12.98 7.93 -19.73
C SER A 246 -11.61 8.56 -20.01
N VAL A 247 -10.57 8.07 -19.35
CA VAL A 247 -9.16 8.44 -19.54
C VAL A 247 -8.55 7.48 -20.56
N SER A 248 -7.70 7.97 -21.44
CA SER A 248 -7.16 7.12 -22.50
C SER A 248 -6.09 6.13 -21.98
N PRO A 249 -5.88 4.98 -22.65
CA PRO A 249 -4.90 3.99 -22.20
C PRO A 249 -3.47 4.54 -22.10
N GLU A 250 -3.07 5.45 -23.00
CA GLU A 250 -1.76 6.09 -22.96
C GLU A 250 -1.59 7.04 -21.76
N GLU A 251 -2.64 7.76 -21.34
CA GLU A 251 -2.61 8.59 -20.13
C GLU A 251 -2.52 7.72 -18.88
N MET A 252 -3.27 6.61 -18.81
CA MET A 252 -3.20 5.65 -17.70
C MET A 252 -1.83 4.98 -17.61
N MET A 253 -1.20 4.70 -18.76
CA MET A 253 0.15 4.16 -18.82
C MET A 253 1.20 5.15 -18.29
N LEU A 254 1.06 6.44 -18.60
CA LEU A 254 1.92 7.49 -18.05
C LEU A 254 1.74 7.65 -16.54
N ASP A 255 0.51 7.62 -16.04
CA ASP A 255 0.21 7.63 -14.60
C ASP A 255 0.87 6.43 -13.89
N ARG A 256 0.74 5.23 -14.47
CA ARG A 256 1.39 4.02 -13.95
C ARG A 256 2.92 4.14 -13.92
N ALA A 257 3.52 4.64 -15.00
CA ALA A 257 4.96 4.83 -15.08
C ALA A 257 5.45 5.85 -14.02
N GLN A 258 4.69 6.92 -13.80
CA GLN A 258 4.96 7.91 -12.76
C GLN A 258 4.93 7.30 -11.36
N LEU A 259 3.93 6.46 -11.05
CA LEU A 259 3.87 5.76 -9.76
C LEU A 259 5.06 4.82 -9.56
N LEU A 260 5.56 4.20 -10.63
CA LEU A 260 6.76 3.36 -10.59
C LEU A 260 8.07 4.17 -10.51
N GLY A 261 8.01 5.50 -10.62
CA GLY A 261 9.18 6.37 -10.61
C GLY A 261 10.01 6.31 -11.90
N LEU A 262 9.40 5.84 -13.00
CA LEU A 262 10.09 5.66 -14.27
C LEU A 262 10.18 6.97 -15.05
N THR A 263 11.33 7.21 -15.66
CA THR A 263 11.49 8.21 -16.71
C THR A 263 10.85 7.75 -18.03
N ALA A 264 10.64 8.69 -18.95
CA ALA A 264 10.11 8.37 -20.29
C ALA A 264 11.00 7.36 -21.04
N THR A 265 12.33 7.45 -20.88
CA THR A 265 13.28 6.51 -21.50
C THR A 265 13.15 5.13 -20.89
N GLU A 266 13.09 5.02 -19.55
CA GLU A 266 12.93 3.74 -18.85
C GLU A 266 11.60 3.07 -19.20
N MET A 267 10.51 3.83 -19.20
CA MET A 267 9.20 3.35 -19.65
C MET A 267 9.28 2.80 -21.09
N THR A 268 9.92 3.54 -22.00
CA THR A 268 10.03 3.14 -23.42
C THR A 268 10.80 1.83 -23.60
N VAL A 269 11.94 1.68 -22.91
CA VAL A 269 12.75 0.45 -23.02
C VAL A 269 12.05 -0.74 -22.37
N LEU A 270 11.30 -0.54 -21.29
CA LEU A 270 10.52 -1.60 -20.66
C LEU A 270 9.44 -2.13 -21.59
N VAL A 271 8.66 -1.23 -22.20
CA VAL A 271 7.58 -1.60 -23.11
C VAL A 271 8.11 -2.32 -24.35
N GLY A 272 9.17 -1.77 -24.96
CA GLY A 272 9.80 -2.41 -26.13
C GLY A 272 10.44 -3.75 -25.78
N GLY A 273 11.09 -3.85 -24.63
CA GLY A 273 11.73 -5.08 -24.15
C GLY A 273 10.69 -6.17 -23.88
N TYR A 274 9.63 -5.84 -23.14
CA TYR A 274 8.54 -6.75 -22.82
C TYR A 274 7.82 -7.25 -24.07
N ALA A 275 7.45 -6.37 -25.00
CA ALA A 275 6.83 -6.77 -26.25
C ALA A 275 7.71 -7.76 -27.05
N SER A 276 9.04 -7.66 -26.98
CA SER A 276 9.94 -8.58 -27.70
C SER A 276 10.08 -9.96 -27.04
N ILE A 277 9.77 -10.07 -25.74
CA ILE A 277 9.81 -11.32 -24.97
C ILE A 277 8.43 -12.03 -25.01
N GLY A 278 7.42 -11.44 -25.66
CA GLY A 278 6.06 -11.98 -25.71
C GLY A 278 5.28 -11.72 -24.43
N TYR A 279 5.68 -10.68 -23.69
CA TYR A 279 5.02 -10.17 -22.50
C TYR A 279 3.97 -9.12 -22.86
#